data_AF-A0A8H9HCE8-F1
#
_entry.id   AF-A0A8H9HCE8-F1
#
_cell.length_a   1.000
_cell.length_b   1.000
_cell.length_c   1.000
_cell.angle_alpha   90.00
_cell.angle_beta   90.00
_cell.angle_gamma   90.00
#
_symmetry.space_group_name_H-M   'P 1'
#
loop_
_entity.id
_entity.type
_entity.pdbx_description
1 polymer ?
#
loop_
_entity_poly.entity_id
_entity_poly.type
_entity_poly.pdbx_seq_one_letter_code
_entity_poly.pdbx_strand_id
1 'polypeptide(L)'
;MRHAAPRSTHPGLPALRGRPEAPALGARSAAGAGGLESGRPREEDPGDWPPGEREQWGSGAPGESAGDALADDVVVAVLLRPGHQDGAPEEPLPGWAADIVLACTGLEPQALVCSYPEAPRAASDLVQRARTLRRRTGATHALILVPDDLPALAESLSLRPDISAATLHEALDAPQSGALASLIIATGHPGRARVIALTGARGGLGTTTILLLLARAMAAAGRGVAIVDLDPAGGIDLMMGEGARPGLRWRDLPEQESAYHPERLAEALPRWSGIRFLTGDPRGGPVSAPQVAAALAAVGACHDVVLVDLPRGAEPPPGAEVVIVMGCDVRSAEAAESIVARLGRGRQGREDGDRPAAEILGQERAEGPRCLGLVLRRIGEDLSPEEITGLTGAKVLGRAPSDHSIASRIARGDDPARSRGPLRRAIRSLAAQLLEGDDAVLSRAPWEAEPEEGRS
;
A
#
# COMPACT_ATOMS: atom_id res chain seq x y z
N MET A 1 13.81 -15.93 60.88
CA MET A 1 13.67 -14.46 60.98
C MET A 1 13.74 -13.92 59.55
N ARG A 2 12.62 -13.69 58.86
CA ARG A 2 11.81 -12.46 58.82
C ARG A 2 12.63 -11.21 58.44
N HIS A 3 12.47 -10.78 57.17
CA HIS A 3 12.10 -9.44 56.68
C HIS A 3 12.67 -9.26 55.25
N ALA A 4 11.85 -9.33 54.21
CA ALA A 4 10.99 -8.26 53.66
C ALA A 4 11.75 -7.36 52.68
N ALA A 5 11.52 -7.58 51.37
CA ALA A 5 11.84 -6.64 50.30
C ALA A 5 10.54 -5.94 49.84
N PRO A 6 10.62 -4.68 49.38
CA PRO A 6 9.47 -3.80 49.25
C PRO A 6 8.81 -3.82 47.86
N ARG A 7 7.53 -3.44 47.89
CA ARG A 7 6.62 -3.19 46.77
C ARG A 7 7.19 -2.14 45.81
N SER A 8 7.19 -2.44 44.51
CA SER A 8 7.16 -1.42 43.45
C SER A 8 5.73 -1.28 42.93
N THR A 9 5.35 -0.03 42.80
CA THR A 9 4.01 0.48 42.50
C THR A 9 3.83 0.63 41.00
N HIS A 10 2.93 -0.16 40.41
CA HIS A 10 2.35 0.14 39.10
C HIS A 10 1.25 1.20 39.27
N PRO A 11 1.28 2.32 38.54
CA PRO A 11 0.17 3.26 38.50
C PRO A 11 -0.94 2.78 37.54
N GLY A 12 -2.06 2.38 38.13
CA GLY A 12 -3.42 2.81 37.77
C GLY A 12 -3.94 2.57 36.34
N LEU A 13 -4.56 1.42 36.11
CA LEU A 13 -5.65 1.24 35.14
C LEU A 13 -6.98 1.72 35.78
N PRO A 14 -7.70 2.71 35.22
CA PRO A 14 -9.04 3.02 35.68
C PRO A 14 -10.07 2.04 35.11
N ALA A 15 -10.83 1.42 36.00
CA ALA A 15 -11.96 0.57 35.71
C ALA A 15 -13.11 1.35 35.04
N LEU A 16 -13.45 1.01 33.79
CA LEU A 16 -14.63 1.53 33.11
C LEU A 16 -15.89 0.76 33.56
N ARG A 17 -16.54 1.25 34.62
CA ARG A 17 -17.97 1.03 34.89
C ARG A 17 -18.75 2.25 34.41
N GLY A 18 -19.76 2.02 33.57
CA GLY A 18 -20.79 3.02 33.29
C GLY A 18 -21.35 2.92 31.87
N ARG A 19 -22.41 2.11 31.70
CA ARG A 19 -23.33 2.25 30.57
C ARG A 19 -24.09 3.57 30.73
N PRO A 20 -24.17 4.44 29.71
CA PRO A 20 -25.25 5.40 29.61
C PRO A 20 -26.44 4.79 28.84
N GLU A 21 -27.61 5.00 29.40
CA GLU A 21 -28.92 4.57 28.92
C GLU A 21 -29.27 5.23 27.58
N ALA A 22 -29.91 4.45 26.69
CA ALA A 22 -30.49 4.94 25.45
C ALA A 22 -31.79 5.71 25.73
N PRO A 23 -32.00 6.92 25.15
CA PRO A 23 -33.31 7.54 25.18
C PRO A 23 -34.22 6.89 24.12
N ALA A 24 -35.36 6.37 24.59
CA ALA A 24 -36.48 5.94 23.78
C ALA A 24 -37.36 7.14 23.35
N LEU A 25 -38.16 6.90 22.29
CA LEU A 25 -39.31 7.66 21.78
C LEU A 25 -38.99 8.66 20.65
N GLY A 26 -39.74 8.73 19.55
CA GLY A 26 -41.12 8.28 19.37
C GLY A 26 -41.49 7.98 17.92
N ALA A 27 -42.39 7.00 17.80
CA ALA A 27 -43.14 6.69 16.60
C ALA A 27 -44.01 7.88 16.15
N ARG A 28 -44.02 8.17 14.85
CA ARG A 28 -45.09 8.95 14.22
C ARG A 28 -45.59 8.24 12.97
N SER A 29 -46.71 7.55 13.16
CA SER A 29 -47.93 7.48 12.32
C SER A 29 -47.81 7.76 10.82
N ALA A 30 -48.18 6.75 10.05
CA ALA A 30 -48.61 6.84 8.66
C ALA A 30 -49.92 7.63 8.49
N ALA A 31 -50.05 8.36 7.38
CA ALA A 31 -51.28 8.55 6.60
C ALA A 31 -50.98 9.42 5.37
N GLY A 32 -51.45 9.03 4.19
CA GLY A 32 -51.57 9.92 3.03
C GLY A 32 -51.25 9.29 1.68
N ALA A 33 -52.24 8.64 1.08
CA ALA A 33 -52.22 8.10 -0.27
C ALA A 33 -52.16 9.22 -1.35
N GLY A 34 -51.54 8.91 -2.49
CA GLY A 34 -51.57 9.73 -3.70
C GLY A 34 -50.82 9.03 -4.83
N GLY A 35 -51.55 8.23 -5.61
CA GLY A 35 -51.00 7.48 -6.74
C GLY A 35 -50.57 8.38 -7.89
N LEU A 36 -49.50 7.97 -8.56
CA LEU A 36 -49.15 8.32 -9.93
C LEU A 36 -48.45 7.11 -10.54
N GLU A 37 -49.19 6.38 -11.37
CA GLU A 37 -48.65 5.37 -12.28
C GLU A 37 -47.59 6.03 -13.17
N SER A 38 -46.34 5.59 -13.05
CA SER A 38 -45.30 5.87 -14.04
C SER A 38 -44.52 4.59 -14.29
N GLY A 39 -44.30 4.31 -15.58
CA GLY A 39 -43.98 2.99 -16.09
C GLY A 39 -42.78 2.33 -15.44
N ARG A 40 -42.93 1.04 -15.13
CA ARG A 40 -41.84 0.14 -14.77
C ARG A 40 -40.76 0.20 -15.87
N PRO A 41 -39.50 0.54 -15.55
CA PRO A 41 -38.41 0.20 -16.44
C PRO A 41 -38.30 -1.33 -16.48
N ARG A 42 -38.14 -1.88 -17.69
CA ARG A 42 -37.91 -3.31 -17.94
C ARG A 42 -36.80 -3.85 -17.02
N GLU A 43 -37.13 -4.89 -16.25
CA GLU A 43 -36.15 -5.81 -15.68
C GLU A 43 -35.51 -6.60 -16.82
N GLU A 44 -34.25 -6.30 -17.14
CA GLU A 44 -33.36 -7.08 -18.01
C GLU A 44 -31.93 -6.82 -17.49
N ASP A 45 -30.99 -7.74 -17.26
CA ASP A 45 -30.89 -9.21 -17.21
C ASP A 45 -29.55 -9.44 -16.46
N PRO A 46 -29.42 -10.30 -15.42
CA PRO A 46 -28.22 -10.37 -14.56
C PRO A 46 -27.00 -11.07 -15.18
N GLY A 47 -27.00 -11.35 -16.49
CA GLY A 47 -26.16 -12.39 -17.11
C GLY A 47 -24.74 -12.03 -17.56
N ASP A 48 -24.21 -10.83 -17.31
CA ASP A 48 -22.94 -10.37 -17.92
C ASP A 48 -21.76 -10.22 -16.93
N TRP A 49 -21.82 -10.89 -15.78
CA TRP A 49 -20.73 -10.93 -14.79
C TRP A 49 -20.57 -12.38 -14.29
N PRO A 50 -19.35 -12.90 -14.11
CA PRO A 50 -19.16 -14.25 -13.60
C PRO A 50 -19.86 -14.37 -12.23
N PRO A 51 -20.51 -15.52 -11.93
CA PRO A 51 -21.25 -15.69 -10.70
C PRO A 51 -20.28 -15.65 -9.52
N GLY A 52 -20.31 -14.55 -8.76
CA GLY A 52 -19.69 -14.50 -7.44
C GLY A 52 -20.47 -15.43 -6.51
N GLU A 53 -19.76 -16.38 -5.92
CA GLU A 53 -20.24 -17.31 -4.91
C GLU A 53 -21.06 -16.56 -3.85
N ARG A 54 -22.35 -16.91 -3.74
CA ARG A 54 -23.19 -16.48 -2.62
C ARG A 54 -22.82 -17.35 -1.43
N GLU A 55 -21.79 -16.96 -0.69
CA GLU A 55 -21.49 -17.63 0.57
C GLU A 55 -22.37 -17.11 1.70
N GLN A 56 -23.07 -18.06 2.31
CA GLN A 56 -23.92 -17.92 3.47
C GLN A 56 -23.08 -17.49 4.66
N TRP A 57 -23.44 -16.36 5.28
CA TRP A 57 -22.80 -15.91 6.50
C TRP A 57 -23.20 -16.80 7.66
N GLY A 58 -22.34 -17.76 7.99
CA GLY A 58 -22.36 -18.45 9.27
C GLY A 58 -21.95 -17.48 10.38
N SER A 59 -22.81 -17.29 11.36
CA SER A 59 -22.50 -16.60 12.60
C SER A 59 -21.49 -17.41 13.42
N GLY A 60 -20.20 -17.19 13.19
CA GLY A 60 -19.12 -17.71 14.03
C GLY A 60 -18.63 -16.63 14.99
N ALA A 61 -18.83 -16.82 16.30
CA ALA A 61 -18.10 -16.07 17.31
C ALA A 61 -16.60 -16.36 17.17
N PRO A 62 -15.70 -15.38 17.43
CA PRO A 62 -14.27 -15.59 17.28
C PRO A 62 -13.79 -16.60 18.33
N GLY A 63 -13.45 -17.80 17.88
CA GLY A 63 -12.72 -18.78 18.68
C GLY A 63 -11.24 -18.41 18.72
N GLU A 64 -10.66 -18.47 19.90
CA GLU A 64 -9.22 -18.39 20.14
C GLU A 64 -8.50 -19.50 19.37
N SER A 65 -8.00 -19.22 18.16
CA SER A 65 -6.97 -20.02 17.53
C SER A 65 -5.62 -19.50 18.01
N ALA A 66 -4.79 -20.39 18.59
CA ALA A 66 -3.39 -20.13 18.86
C ALA A 66 -2.75 -19.51 17.60
N GLY A 67 -2.13 -18.33 17.77
CA GLY A 67 -1.79 -17.47 16.65
C GLY A 67 -0.76 -18.10 15.72
N ASP A 68 -1.15 -18.32 14.46
CA ASP A 68 -0.20 -18.59 13.38
C ASP A 68 0.82 -17.44 13.32
N ALA A 69 2.09 -17.79 13.13
CA ALA A 69 3.20 -16.85 13.05
C ALA A 69 2.99 -15.86 11.88
N LEU A 70 3.47 -14.63 12.03
CA LEU A 70 3.21 -13.52 11.09
C LEU A 70 3.87 -13.71 9.71
N ALA A 71 4.92 -14.53 9.64
CA ALA A 71 5.70 -14.87 8.44
C ALA A 71 6.45 -16.18 8.67
N ASP A 72 5.71 -17.29 8.82
CA ASP A 72 6.24 -18.64 9.05
C ASP A 72 7.12 -19.18 7.91
N ASP A 73 7.09 -18.51 6.76
CA ASP A 73 7.88 -18.82 5.58
C ASP A 73 9.21 -18.04 5.49
N VAL A 74 9.56 -17.24 6.51
CA VAL A 74 10.79 -16.44 6.54
C VAL A 74 11.81 -17.01 7.52
N VAL A 75 13.08 -17.09 7.10
CA VAL A 75 14.20 -17.30 8.02
C VAL A 75 15.02 -16.02 8.16
N VAL A 76 15.28 -15.60 9.39
CA VAL A 76 16.14 -14.43 9.68
C VAL A 76 17.55 -14.91 9.97
N ALA A 77 18.53 -14.32 9.29
CA ALA A 77 19.93 -14.61 9.47
C ALA A 77 20.74 -13.34 9.73
N VAL A 78 21.73 -13.41 10.62
CA VAL A 78 22.64 -12.32 10.92
C VAL A 78 24.02 -12.62 10.37
N LEU A 79 24.56 -11.71 9.57
CA LEU A 79 25.91 -11.80 9.04
C LEU A 79 26.93 -11.44 10.12
N LEU A 80 27.74 -12.41 10.50
CA LEU A 80 28.82 -12.26 11.47
C LEU A 80 30.18 -12.26 10.76
N ARG A 81 31.04 -11.31 11.12
CA ARG A 81 32.46 -11.35 10.78
C ARG A 81 33.18 -12.27 11.76
N PRO A 82 34.16 -13.08 11.31
CA PRO A 82 34.99 -13.82 12.24
C PRO A 82 35.80 -12.84 13.09
N GLY A 83 35.53 -12.81 14.40
CA GLY A 83 36.39 -12.17 15.38
C GLY A 83 37.63 -13.04 15.64
N HIS A 84 38.80 -12.42 15.65
CA HIS A 84 40.06 -13.09 15.99
C HIS A 84 40.09 -13.39 17.49
N GLN A 85 40.01 -14.69 17.83
CA GLN A 85 40.19 -15.29 19.15
C GLN A 85 39.02 -15.07 20.14
N ASP A 86 38.57 -16.18 20.73
CA ASP A 86 37.48 -16.38 21.70
C ASP A 86 36.03 -16.18 21.21
N GLY A 87 35.49 -17.25 20.60
CA GLY A 87 34.05 -17.52 20.50
C GLY A 87 33.28 -16.59 19.55
N ALA A 88 32.57 -17.16 18.58
CA ALA A 88 31.45 -16.43 17.98
C ALA A 88 30.51 -15.95 19.11
N PRO A 89 29.87 -14.77 19.02
CA PRO A 89 28.88 -14.37 20.02
C PRO A 89 27.89 -15.53 20.26
N GLU A 90 27.60 -15.85 21.52
CA GLU A 90 26.68 -16.96 21.87
C GLU A 90 25.31 -16.76 21.23
N GLU A 91 24.87 -15.51 21.07
CA GLU A 91 23.59 -15.13 20.44
C GLU A 91 23.81 -14.16 19.25
N PRO A 92 23.15 -14.38 18.10
CA PRO A 92 23.32 -13.56 16.90
C PRO A 92 22.59 -12.20 16.96
N LEU A 93 21.61 -12.05 17.86
CA LEU A 93 20.85 -10.83 18.11
C LEU A 93 20.65 -10.62 19.61
N PRO A 94 20.39 -9.38 20.08
CA PRO A 94 19.89 -9.16 21.43
C PRO A 94 18.61 -9.97 21.70
N GLY A 95 18.42 -10.48 22.92
CA GLY A 95 17.29 -11.35 23.27
C GLY A 95 15.90 -10.81 22.87
N TRP A 96 15.63 -9.52 23.07
CA TRP A 96 14.35 -8.92 22.65
C TRP A 96 14.11 -9.00 21.14
N ALA A 97 15.17 -8.92 20.33
CA ALA A 97 15.07 -9.01 18.88
C ALA A 97 14.95 -10.47 18.43
N ALA A 98 15.64 -11.40 19.12
CA ALA A 98 15.46 -12.83 18.93
C ALA A 98 14.01 -13.25 19.24
N ASP A 99 13.42 -12.74 20.33
CA ASP A 99 12.02 -12.97 20.69
C ASP A 99 11.05 -12.50 19.59
N ILE A 100 11.33 -11.34 18.95
CA ILE A 100 10.53 -10.84 17.81
C ILE A 100 10.68 -11.78 16.61
N VAL A 101 11.89 -12.22 16.28
CA VAL A 101 12.14 -13.17 15.18
C VAL A 101 11.35 -14.45 15.43
N LEU A 102 11.44 -15.01 16.63
CA LEU A 102 10.74 -16.23 17.02
C LEU A 102 9.22 -16.04 16.97
N ALA A 103 8.70 -14.92 17.47
CA ALA A 103 7.28 -14.62 17.44
C ALA A 103 6.74 -14.44 16.01
N CYS A 104 7.53 -13.83 15.11
CA CYS A 104 7.12 -13.58 13.74
C CYS A 104 7.26 -14.81 12.84
N THR A 105 8.30 -15.63 13.03
CA THR A 105 8.67 -16.70 12.09
C THR A 105 8.51 -18.10 12.65
N GLY A 106 8.35 -18.26 13.96
CA GLY A 106 8.44 -19.56 14.62
C GLY A 106 9.85 -20.17 14.64
N LEU A 107 10.87 -19.43 14.18
CA LEU A 107 12.26 -19.87 14.08
C LEU A 107 13.18 -18.95 14.88
N GLU A 108 14.24 -19.53 15.45
CA GLU A 108 15.32 -18.75 16.06
C GLU A 108 16.20 -18.07 14.99
N PRO A 109 16.74 -16.86 15.23
CA PRO A 109 17.66 -16.19 14.31
C PRO A 109 18.92 -17.03 14.08
N GLN A 110 19.42 -17.01 12.84
CA GLN A 110 20.50 -17.90 12.39
C GLN A 110 21.79 -17.12 12.15
N ALA A 111 22.94 -17.66 12.55
CA ALA A 111 24.23 -17.03 12.25
C ALA A 111 24.73 -17.42 10.84
N LEU A 112 25.13 -16.41 10.04
CA LEU A 112 25.87 -16.59 8.80
C LEU A 112 27.26 -15.99 8.95
N VAL A 113 28.29 -16.85 8.99
CA VAL A 113 29.69 -16.39 9.11
C VAL A 113 30.30 -16.21 7.73
N CYS A 114 30.83 -15.01 7.44
CA CYS A 114 31.61 -14.73 6.23
C CYS A 114 32.91 -14.00 6.58
N SER A 115 34.05 -14.60 6.25
CA SER A 115 35.37 -14.04 6.55
C SER A 115 35.85 -12.95 5.61
N TYR A 116 35.10 -12.66 4.54
CA TYR A 116 35.49 -11.76 3.46
C TYR A 116 34.31 -10.94 2.94
N PRO A 117 33.51 -10.29 3.81
CA PRO A 117 32.24 -9.71 3.42
C PRO A 117 32.37 -8.55 2.42
N GLU A 118 33.53 -7.90 2.33
CA GLU A 118 33.79 -6.81 1.37
C GLU A 118 34.19 -7.32 -0.02
N ALA A 119 34.50 -8.62 -0.17
CA ALA A 119 34.98 -9.15 -1.44
C ALA A 119 33.84 -9.29 -2.47
N PRO A 120 34.10 -9.13 -3.79
CA PRO A 120 33.06 -9.22 -4.82
C PRO A 120 32.29 -10.55 -4.85
N ARG A 121 32.87 -11.62 -4.30
CA ARG A 121 32.25 -12.96 -4.24
C ARG A 121 31.37 -13.16 -2.99
N ALA A 122 31.41 -12.27 -2.01
CA ALA A 122 30.71 -12.42 -0.73
C ALA A 122 29.20 -12.58 -0.91
N ALA A 123 28.59 -11.74 -1.75
CA ALA A 123 27.16 -11.81 -2.06
C ALA A 123 26.78 -13.19 -2.60
N SER A 124 27.53 -13.73 -3.56
CA SER A 124 27.25 -15.05 -4.14
C SER A 124 27.40 -16.21 -3.14
N ASP A 125 28.40 -16.16 -2.24
CA ASP A 125 28.55 -17.16 -1.17
C ASP A 125 27.37 -17.08 -0.18
N LEU A 126 27.03 -15.87 0.27
CA LEU A 126 25.92 -15.64 1.19
C LEU A 126 24.57 -16.08 0.60
N VAL A 127 24.34 -15.87 -0.70
CA VAL A 127 23.15 -16.37 -1.41
C VAL A 127 23.08 -17.90 -1.37
N GLN A 128 24.20 -18.60 -1.59
CA GLN A 128 24.21 -20.08 -1.51
C GLN A 128 23.97 -20.58 -0.09
N ARG A 129 24.50 -19.89 0.92
CA ARG A 129 24.26 -20.20 2.32
C ARG A 129 22.82 -19.94 2.72
N ALA A 130 22.23 -18.82 2.31
CA ALA A 130 20.83 -18.48 2.54
C ALA A 130 19.89 -19.52 1.90
N ARG A 131 20.19 -19.97 0.67
CA ARG A 131 19.45 -21.08 0.02
C ARG A 131 19.54 -22.39 0.82
N THR A 132 20.72 -22.71 1.34
CA THR A 132 20.91 -23.89 2.19
C THR A 132 20.11 -23.77 3.49
N LEU A 133 20.11 -22.58 4.08
CA LEU A 133 19.38 -22.29 5.29
C LEU A 133 17.87 -22.45 5.09
N ARG A 134 17.31 -21.80 4.06
CA ARG A 134 15.91 -21.93 3.63
C ARG A 134 15.48 -23.39 3.45
N ARG A 135 16.28 -24.20 2.75
CA ARG A 135 15.99 -25.64 2.59
C ARG A 135 15.97 -26.40 3.92
N ARG A 136 16.85 -26.05 4.85
CA ARG A 136 16.94 -26.71 6.17
C ARG A 136 15.79 -26.32 7.08
N THR A 137 15.34 -25.07 7.02
CA THR A 137 14.25 -24.56 7.88
C THR A 137 12.87 -24.72 7.26
N GLY A 138 12.78 -25.01 5.96
CA GLY A 138 11.52 -25.01 5.21
C GLY A 138 11.05 -23.61 4.76
N ALA A 139 11.80 -22.56 5.09
CA ALA A 139 11.47 -21.18 4.75
C ALA A 139 11.54 -20.92 3.23
N THR A 140 10.58 -20.18 2.71
CA THR A 140 10.56 -19.76 1.31
C THR A 140 11.25 -18.41 1.09
N HIS A 141 11.50 -17.61 2.12
CA HIS A 141 12.25 -16.36 2.02
C HIS A 141 13.34 -16.27 3.10
N ALA A 142 14.36 -15.45 2.88
CA ALA A 142 15.40 -15.17 3.87
C ALA A 142 15.63 -13.67 4.06
N LEU A 143 15.61 -13.21 5.30
CA LEU A 143 16.04 -11.87 5.70
C LEU A 143 17.46 -11.95 6.23
N ILE A 144 18.41 -11.27 5.59
CA ILE A 144 19.82 -11.22 6.01
C ILE A 144 20.10 -9.85 6.62
N LEU A 145 20.33 -9.80 7.93
CA LEU A 145 20.77 -8.61 8.65
C LEU A 145 22.29 -8.49 8.52
N VAL A 146 22.77 -7.41 7.90
CA VAL A 146 24.20 -7.16 7.68
C VAL A 146 24.75 -6.09 8.62
N PRO A 147 26.06 -6.14 8.93
CA PRO A 147 26.73 -5.04 9.64
C PRO A 147 26.53 -3.69 8.96
N ASP A 148 26.43 -2.63 9.76
CA ASP A 148 26.08 -1.27 9.31
C ASP A 148 27.14 -0.64 8.39
N ASP A 149 28.37 -1.15 8.43
CA ASP A 149 29.47 -0.73 7.55
C ASP A 149 29.47 -1.45 6.19
N LEU A 150 28.45 -2.26 5.89
CA LEU A 150 28.29 -2.99 4.63
C LEU A 150 26.94 -2.77 3.89
N PRO A 151 26.45 -1.52 3.73
CA PRO A 151 25.15 -1.28 3.10
C PRO A 151 25.11 -1.75 1.63
N ALA A 152 26.22 -1.60 0.89
CA ALA A 152 26.32 -2.07 -0.50
C ALA A 152 26.15 -3.61 -0.63
N LEU A 153 26.50 -4.36 0.42
CA LEU A 153 26.27 -5.81 0.44
C LEU A 153 24.79 -6.13 0.66
N ALA A 154 24.10 -5.39 1.54
CA ALA A 154 22.64 -5.50 1.69
C ALA A 154 21.94 -5.27 0.35
N GLU A 155 22.30 -4.19 -0.35
CA GLU A 155 21.75 -3.89 -1.68
C GLU A 155 21.99 -5.04 -2.66
N SER A 156 23.21 -5.57 -2.73
CA SER A 156 23.55 -6.68 -3.63
C SER A 156 22.77 -7.96 -3.34
N LEU A 157 22.50 -8.24 -2.07
CA LEU A 157 21.71 -9.39 -1.63
C LEU A 157 20.22 -9.21 -1.94
N SER A 158 19.67 -8.03 -1.71
CA SER A 158 18.26 -7.69 -1.98
C SER A 158 17.89 -7.70 -3.46
N LEU A 159 18.87 -7.70 -4.37
CA LEU A 159 18.64 -7.92 -5.81
C LEU A 159 18.33 -9.39 -6.17
N ARG A 160 18.43 -10.31 -5.20
CA ARG A 160 18.25 -11.74 -5.43
C ARG A 160 16.82 -12.14 -5.08
N PRO A 161 16.17 -12.99 -5.90
CA PRO A 161 14.84 -13.47 -5.57
C PRO A 161 14.88 -14.23 -4.23
N ASP A 162 13.81 -14.06 -3.46
CA ASP A 162 13.58 -14.67 -2.15
C ASP A 162 14.56 -14.28 -1.03
N ILE A 163 15.43 -13.29 -1.27
CA ILE A 163 16.37 -12.78 -0.28
C ILE A 163 16.14 -11.29 -0.13
N SER A 164 15.85 -10.87 1.09
CA SER A 164 15.89 -9.48 1.50
C SER A 164 17.07 -9.28 2.43
N ALA A 165 17.70 -8.12 2.38
CA ALA A 165 18.76 -7.77 3.30
C ALA A 165 18.62 -6.32 3.76
N ALA A 166 18.93 -6.10 5.03
CA ALA A 166 18.84 -4.82 5.72
C ALA A 166 20.05 -4.67 6.65
N THR A 167 20.40 -3.43 6.98
CA THR A 167 21.45 -3.19 8.00
C THR A 167 20.93 -3.52 9.40
N LEU A 168 21.83 -3.78 10.34
CA LEU A 168 21.45 -3.97 11.75
C LEU A 168 20.81 -2.71 12.31
N HIS A 169 21.28 -1.53 11.91
CA HIS A 169 20.71 -0.25 12.26
C HIS A 169 19.26 -0.15 11.78
N GLU A 170 18.97 -0.41 10.50
CA GLU A 170 17.59 -0.42 9.98
C GLU A 170 16.66 -1.37 10.74
N ALA A 171 17.16 -2.55 11.12
CA ALA A 171 16.36 -3.55 11.81
C ALA A 171 16.18 -3.25 13.30
N LEU A 172 17.18 -2.63 13.95
CA LEU A 172 17.28 -2.55 15.41
C LEU A 172 17.24 -1.10 15.95
N ASP A 173 17.05 -0.10 15.10
CA ASP A 173 17.19 1.34 15.39
C ASP A 173 16.52 1.75 16.72
N ALA A 174 15.31 1.25 16.99
CA ALA A 174 14.69 1.35 18.30
C ALA A 174 13.94 0.05 18.68
N PRO A 175 14.08 -0.47 19.91
CA PRO A 175 13.37 -1.69 20.35
C PRO A 175 11.85 -1.64 20.24
N GLN A 176 11.28 -0.43 20.13
CA GLN A 176 9.84 -0.18 20.07
C GLN A 176 9.36 0.27 18.69
N SER A 177 10.25 0.43 17.70
CA SER A 177 9.86 0.90 16.36
C SER A 177 9.11 -0.14 15.54
N GLY A 178 9.17 -1.42 15.94
CA GLY A 178 8.62 -2.53 15.18
C GLY A 178 9.33 -2.76 13.83
N ALA A 179 10.47 -2.10 13.57
CA ALA A 179 11.17 -2.15 12.28
C ALA A 179 11.57 -3.58 11.88
N LEU A 180 12.11 -4.36 12.81
CA LEU A 180 12.44 -5.78 12.57
C LEU A 180 11.21 -6.60 12.17
N ALA A 181 10.08 -6.44 12.87
CA ALA A 181 8.84 -7.13 12.52
C ALA A 181 8.33 -6.70 11.13
N SER A 182 8.40 -5.40 10.81
CA SER A 182 8.06 -4.88 9.48
C SER A 182 8.93 -5.48 8.38
N LEU A 183 10.24 -5.59 8.59
CA LEU A 183 11.18 -6.20 7.64
C LEU A 183 10.88 -7.70 7.45
N ILE A 184 10.61 -8.43 8.53
CA ILE A 184 10.26 -9.85 8.47
C ILE A 184 8.97 -10.05 7.66
N ILE A 185 7.91 -9.30 7.98
CA ILE A 185 6.62 -9.38 7.28
C ILE A 185 6.80 -9.05 5.80
N ALA A 186 7.51 -7.95 5.48
CA ALA A 186 7.79 -7.54 4.10
C ALA A 186 8.63 -8.57 3.34
N THR A 187 9.49 -9.33 4.02
CA THR A 187 10.31 -10.39 3.41
C THR A 187 9.46 -11.59 2.99
N GLY A 188 8.52 -12.03 3.82
CA GLY A 188 7.59 -13.13 3.48
C GLY A 188 6.49 -12.71 2.51
N HIS A 189 6.18 -11.42 2.50
CA HIS A 189 5.12 -10.83 1.70
C HIS A 189 5.65 -9.65 0.87
N PRO A 190 6.53 -9.91 -0.11
CA PRO A 190 7.07 -8.84 -0.93
C PRO A 190 5.93 -8.12 -1.68
N GLY A 191 5.96 -6.79 -1.67
CA GLY A 191 4.98 -5.97 -2.37
C GLY A 191 4.94 -6.31 -3.86
N ARG A 192 3.77 -6.71 -4.37
CA ARG A 192 3.54 -7.06 -5.77
C ARG A 192 2.77 -5.99 -6.52
N ALA A 193 2.13 -5.08 -5.78
CA ALA A 193 1.27 -4.09 -6.37
C ALA A 193 2.04 -2.96 -7.05
N ARG A 194 1.59 -2.62 -8.25
CA ARG A 194 1.84 -1.31 -8.82
C ARG A 194 0.98 -0.26 -8.11
N VAL A 195 1.61 0.73 -7.48
CA VAL A 195 0.91 1.82 -6.78
C VAL A 195 0.68 2.99 -7.72
N ILE A 196 -0.59 3.30 -8.02
CA ILE A 196 -0.96 4.41 -8.90
C ILE A 196 -1.78 5.42 -8.09
N ALA A 197 -1.21 6.61 -7.86
CA ALA A 197 -1.88 7.69 -7.14
C ALA A 197 -2.57 8.64 -8.12
N LEU A 198 -3.82 8.98 -7.85
CA LEU A 198 -4.56 9.97 -8.63
C LEU A 198 -4.72 11.24 -7.81
N THR A 199 -4.37 12.38 -8.39
CA THR A 199 -4.60 13.69 -7.76
C THR A 199 -5.17 14.69 -8.76
N GLY A 200 -5.96 15.65 -8.28
CA GLY A 200 -6.51 16.71 -9.12
C GLY A 200 -5.63 17.96 -9.11
N ALA A 201 -5.40 18.55 -10.29
CA ALA A 201 -4.77 19.88 -10.41
C ALA A 201 -5.57 20.96 -9.65
N ARG A 202 -6.90 20.80 -9.61
CA ARG A 202 -7.84 21.59 -8.79
C ARG A 202 -9.02 20.74 -8.31
N GLY A 203 -9.74 21.25 -7.32
CA GLY A 203 -10.95 20.60 -6.81
C GLY A 203 -12.07 20.53 -7.86
N GLY A 204 -12.93 19.52 -7.73
CA GLY A 204 -14.13 19.35 -8.57
C GLY A 204 -13.90 18.76 -9.96
N LEU A 205 -12.70 18.27 -10.27
CA LEU A 205 -12.40 17.63 -11.56
C LEU A 205 -12.91 16.19 -11.70
N GLY A 206 -13.41 15.60 -10.61
CA GLY A 206 -13.88 14.22 -10.57
C GLY A 206 -12.75 13.19 -10.48
N THR A 207 -11.63 13.53 -9.82
CA THR A 207 -10.49 12.62 -9.59
C THR A 207 -10.94 11.31 -8.95
N THR A 208 -11.66 11.39 -7.84
CA THR A 208 -12.23 10.23 -7.14
C THR A 208 -13.16 9.42 -8.05
N THR A 209 -14.02 10.07 -8.83
CA THR A 209 -14.86 9.37 -9.83
C THR A 209 -14.04 8.62 -10.87
N ILE A 210 -12.97 9.23 -11.39
CA ILE A 210 -12.06 8.59 -12.35
C ILE A 210 -11.35 7.41 -11.69
N LEU A 211 -10.89 7.55 -10.44
CA LEU A 211 -10.25 6.49 -9.67
C LEU A 211 -11.19 5.27 -9.53
N LEU A 212 -12.44 5.49 -9.12
CA LEU A 212 -13.43 4.43 -8.97
C LEU A 212 -13.70 3.70 -10.31
N LEU A 213 -13.83 4.46 -11.40
CA LEU A 213 -14.00 3.88 -12.73
C LEU A 213 -12.76 3.09 -13.19
N LEU A 214 -11.57 3.58 -12.86
CA LEU A 214 -10.30 2.94 -13.19
C LEU A 214 -10.16 1.62 -12.43
N ALA A 215 -10.48 1.63 -11.13
CA ALA A 215 -10.48 0.44 -10.28
C ALA A 215 -11.38 -0.66 -10.86
N ARG A 216 -12.60 -0.30 -11.25
CA ARG A 216 -13.56 -1.23 -11.85
C ARG A 216 -13.13 -1.73 -13.22
N ALA A 217 -12.48 -0.89 -14.01
CA ALA A 217 -11.95 -1.29 -15.32
C ALA A 217 -10.78 -2.27 -15.18
N MET A 218 -9.85 -2.03 -14.25
CA MET A 218 -8.71 -2.92 -13.98
C MET A 218 -9.15 -4.24 -13.35
N ALA A 219 -10.09 -4.21 -12.40
CA ALA A 219 -10.68 -5.43 -11.83
C ALA A 219 -11.42 -6.26 -12.88
N ALA A 220 -12.16 -5.61 -13.80
CA ALA A 220 -12.81 -6.29 -14.91
C ALA A 220 -11.81 -6.87 -15.94
N ALA A 221 -10.56 -6.40 -15.94
CA ALA A 221 -9.47 -6.98 -16.73
C ALA A 221 -8.73 -8.12 -15.99
N GLY A 222 -9.25 -8.56 -14.83
CA GLY A 222 -8.73 -9.71 -14.08
C GLY A 222 -7.65 -9.38 -13.05
N ARG A 223 -7.33 -8.10 -12.82
CA ARG A 223 -6.33 -7.69 -11.82
C ARG A 223 -6.92 -7.68 -10.41
N GLY A 224 -6.15 -8.12 -9.42
CA GLY A 224 -6.41 -7.87 -8.02
C GLY A 224 -6.19 -6.39 -7.70
N VAL A 225 -7.27 -5.64 -7.46
CA VAL A 225 -7.22 -4.19 -7.21
C VAL A 225 -7.61 -3.88 -5.78
N ALA A 226 -6.88 -2.96 -5.15
CA ALA A 226 -7.29 -2.29 -3.93
C ALA A 226 -7.32 -0.77 -4.10
N ILE A 227 -8.11 -0.08 -3.27
CA ILE A 227 -8.20 1.38 -3.21
C ILE A 227 -7.76 1.85 -1.83
N VAL A 228 -6.92 2.88 -1.78
CA VAL A 228 -6.52 3.53 -0.53
C VAL A 228 -6.82 5.01 -0.64
N ASP A 229 -7.74 5.49 0.18
CA ASP A 229 -8.14 6.90 0.25
C ASP A 229 -7.29 7.62 1.30
N LEU A 230 -6.47 8.57 0.86
CA LEU A 230 -5.59 9.36 1.72
C LEU A 230 -6.16 10.72 2.11
N ASP A 231 -7.42 11.01 1.77
CA ASP A 231 -8.08 12.22 2.25
C ASP A 231 -8.19 12.15 3.80
N PRO A 232 -7.67 13.13 4.56
CA PRO A 232 -7.83 13.17 6.01
C PRO A 232 -9.30 13.24 6.47
N ALA A 233 -10.22 13.66 5.61
CA ALA A 233 -11.66 13.58 5.85
C ALA A 233 -12.27 12.22 5.47
N GLY A 234 -11.61 11.46 4.59
CA GLY A 234 -12.09 10.18 4.05
C GLY A 234 -13.38 10.31 3.25
N GLY A 235 -14.13 9.19 3.16
CA GLY A 235 -15.50 9.19 2.64
C GLY A 235 -15.63 8.85 1.15
N ILE A 236 -14.60 8.26 0.54
CA ILE A 236 -14.71 7.72 -0.82
C ILE A 236 -15.84 6.68 -0.97
N ASP A 237 -16.17 5.98 0.12
CA ASP A 237 -17.23 4.96 0.15
C ASP A 237 -18.64 5.56 -0.02
N LEU A 238 -18.83 6.83 0.32
CA LEU A 238 -20.06 7.58 0.05
C LEU A 238 -20.36 7.68 -1.46
N MET A 239 -19.33 7.58 -2.30
CA MET A 239 -19.47 7.58 -3.76
C MET A 239 -19.66 6.18 -4.36
N MET A 240 -19.46 5.12 -3.59
CA MET A 240 -19.52 3.73 -4.09
C MET A 240 -20.95 3.16 -4.16
N GLY A 241 -21.93 3.92 -3.67
CA GLY A 241 -23.33 3.54 -3.54
C GLY A 241 -23.59 2.47 -2.47
N GLU A 242 -24.87 2.31 -2.08
CA GLU A 242 -25.33 1.38 -1.03
C GLU A 242 -24.55 1.46 0.31
N GLY A 243 -25.00 2.35 1.21
CA GLY A 243 -24.84 2.26 2.67
C GLY A 243 -23.43 2.10 3.28
N ALA A 244 -23.39 2.02 4.61
CA ALA A 244 -22.17 1.72 5.35
C ALA A 244 -21.69 0.29 5.03
N ARG A 245 -20.44 0.15 4.61
CA ARG A 245 -19.83 -1.16 4.28
C ARG A 245 -19.04 -1.68 5.48
N PRO A 246 -19.34 -2.90 6.01
CA PRO A 246 -18.62 -3.46 7.14
C PRO A 246 -17.15 -3.71 6.79
N GLY A 247 -16.27 -3.53 7.76
CA GLY A 247 -14.82 -3.67 7.61
C GLY A 247 -14.06 -2.50 8.24
N LEU A 248 -12.76 -2.67 8.42
CA LEU A 248 -11.89 -1.69 9.05
C LEU A 248 -11.81 -0.38 8.25
N ARG A 249 -11.73 0.73 8.97
CA ARG A 249 -11.43 2.08 8.48
C ARG A 249 -10.07 2.52 9.01
N TRP A 250 -9.54 3.64 8.51
CA TRP A 250 -8.25 4.18 8.99
C TRP A 250 -8.18 4.30 10.51
N ARG A 251 -9.29 4.71 11.14
CA ARG A 251 -9.38 4.91 12.59
C ARG A 251 -9.61 3.63 13.40
N ASP A 252 -9.72 2.48 12.74
CA ASP A 252 -9.67 1.17 13.39
C ASP A 252 -8.25 0.59 13.39
N LEU A 253 -7.33 1.14 12.57
CA LEU A 253 -5.93 0.74 12.56
C LEU A 253 -5.16 1.46 13.68
N PRO A 254 -4.33 0.75 14.47
CA PRO A 254 -3.52 1.40 15.49
C PRO A 254 -2.59 2.46 14.89
N GLU A 255 -2.53 3.64 15.52
CA GLU A 255 -1.84 4.81 14.98
C GLU A 255 -0.31 4.68 14.93
N GLN A 256 0.24 3.85 15.81
CA GLN A 256 1.69 3.66 16.00
C GLN A 256 2.18 2.32 15.44
N GLU A 257 1.35 1.61 14.70
CA GLU A 257 1.73 0.32 14.12
C GLU A 257 2.66 0.52 12.92
N SER A 258 3.80 -0.17 12.94
CA SER A 258 4.81 -0.09 11.88
C SER A 258 4.61 -1.12 10.77
N ALA A 259 3.77 -2.14 10.99
CA ALA A 259 3.41 -3.14 9.99
C ALA A 259 2.07 -3.82 10.31
N TYR A 260 1.36 -4.22 9.26
CA TYR A 260 0.17 -5.04 9.37
C TYR A 260 0.41 -6.37 8.69
N HIS A 261 -0.15 -7.44 9.24
CA HIS A 261 -0.18 -8.71 8.54
C HIS A 261 -0.99 -8.55 7.23
N PRO A 262 -0.40 -8.80 6.05
CA PRO A 262 -1.02 -8.49 4.76
C PRO A 262 -2.38 -9.13 4.56
N GLU A 263 -2.47 -10.45 4.72
CA GLU A 263 -3.71 -11.20 4.46
C GLU A 263 -4.82 -10.82 5.44
N ARG A 264 -4.52 -10.80 6.75
CA ARG A 264 -5.47 -10.39 7.79
C ARG A 264 -5.97 -8.97 7.59
N LEU A 265 -5.09 -8.01 7.26
CA LEU A 265 -5.52 -6.65 6.96
C LEU A 265 -6.43 -6.66 5.74
N ALA A 266 -5.99 -7.24 4.63
CA ALA A 266 -6.77 -7.29 3.40
C ALA A 266 -8.17 -7.86 3.67
N GLU A 267 -8.28 -9.00 4.35
CA GLU A 267 -9.54 -9.67 4.73
C GLU A 267 -10.47 -8.82 5.57
N ALA A 268 -9.91 -8.03 6.49
CA ALA A 268 -10.66 -7.15 7.36
C ALA A 268 -11.13 -5.86 6.67
N LEU A 269 -10.59 -5.51 5.49
CA LEU A 269 -11.03 -4.33 4.73
C LEU A 269 -12.42 -4.53 4.10
N PRO A 270 -13.24 -3.46 4.03
CA PRO A 270 -14.50 -3.48 3.31
C PRO A 270 -14.32 -3.77 1.81
N ARG A 271 -15.38 -4.27 1.18
CA ARG A 271 -15.42 -4.60 -0.25
C ARG A 271 -16.42 -3.74 -1.01
N TRP A 272 -16.03 -3.29 -2.21
CA TRP A 272 -16.89 -2.66 -3.20
C TRP A 272 -16.78 -3.39 -4.53
N SER A 273 -17.84 -4.11 -4.93
CA SER A 273 -17.85 -4.90 -6.16
C SER A 273 -16.62 -5.83 -6.32
N GLY A 274 -16.21 -6.47 -5.22
CA GLY A 274 -15.03 -7.35 -5.14
C GLY A 274 -13.71 -6.64 -4.82
N ILE A 275 -13.63 -5.31 -4.95
CA ILE A 275 -12.42 -4.50 -4.73
C ILE A 275 -12.31 -4.15 -3.24
N ARG A 276 -11.16 -4.41 -2.61
CA ARG A 276 -10.89 -3.99 -1.23
C ARG A 276 -10.61 -2.50 -1.19
N PHE A 277 -11.03 -1.82 -0.13
CA PHE A 277 -10.66 -0.43 0.04
C PHE A 277 -10.42 -0.04 1.48
N LEU A 278 -9.54 0.94 1.69
CA LEU A 278 -9.30 1.58 2.99
C LEU A 278 -9.61 3.07 2.87
N THR A 279 -10.50 3.57 3.73
CA THR A 279 -10.93 4.96 3.77
C THR A 279 -11.17 5.41 5.21
N GLY A 280 -11.31 6.72 5.39
CA GLY A 280 -11.71 7.31 6.65
C GLY A 280 -13.21 7.21 6.89
N ASP A 281 -13.63 7.67 8.06
CA ASP A 281 -15.04 7.84 8.43
C ASP A 281 -15.18 9.13 9.28
N PRO A 282 -16.29 9.41 9.96
CA PRO A 282 -16.42 10.62 10.80
C PRO A 282 -15.33 10.79 11.89
N ARG A 283 -14.57 9.74 12.24
CA ARG A 283 -13.42 9.79 13.14
C ARG A 283 -12.16 10.34 12.45
N GLY A 284 -12.14 10.39 11.11
CA GLY A 284 -11.07 10.90 10.25
C GLY A 284 -10.41 9.84 9.37
N GLY A 285 -9.45 10.29 8.56
CA GLY A 285 -8.60 9.48 7.70
C GLY A 285 -7.24 9.14 8.33
N PRO A 286 -6.19 8.90 7.52
CA PRO A 286 -4.88 8.50 8.00
C PRO A 286 -4.24 9.61 8.85
N VAL A 287 -3.44 9.23 9.86
CA VAL A 287 -2.87 10.19 10.83
C VAL A 287 -1.38 10.47 10.63
N SER A 288 -0.65 9.61 9.92
CA SER A 288 0.80 9.74 9.75
C SER A 288 1.30 9.08 8.46
N ALA A 289 2.40 9.57 7.91
CA ALA A 289 3.05 8.94 6.75
C ALA A 289 3.53 7.50 7.02
N PRO A 290 4.08 7.16 8.21
CA PRO A 290 4.40 5.77 8.56
C PRO A 290 3.17 4.84 8.55
N GLN A 291 2.02 5.28 9.09
CA GLN A 291 0.79 4.48 9.06
C GLN A 291 0.35 4.20 7.62
N VAL A 292 0.44 5.21 6.75
CA VAL A 292 0.13 5.07 5.32
C VAL A 292 1.10 4.10 4.64
N ALA A 293 2.39 4.20 4.92
CA ALA A 293 3.40 3.30 4.36
C ALA A 293 3.16 1.85 4.77
N ALA A 294 2.90 1.60 6.06
CA ALA A 294 2.61 0.27 6.59
C ALA A 294 1.35 -0.34 5.97
N ALA A 295 0.27 0.45 5.85
CA ALA A 295 -0.98 -0.01 5.23
C ALA A 295 -0.80 -0.29 3.72
N LEU A 296 -0.08 0.57 2.99
CA LEU A 296 0.20 0.36 1.57
C LEU A 296 1.10 -0.85 1.32
N ALA A 297 2.09 -1.10 2.17
CA ALA A 297 2.92 -2.30 2.09
C ALA A 297 2.08 -3.57 2.27
N ALA A 298 1.25 -3.62 3.31
CA ALA A 298 0.39 -4.76 3.60
C ALA A 298 -0.66 -4.98 2.50
N VAL A 299 -1.38 -3.93 2.07
CA VAL A 299 -2.35 -4.05 0.99
C VAL A 299 -1.66 -4.41 -0.33
N GLY A 300 -0.49 -3.83 -0.61
CA GLY A 300 0.26 -4.05 -1.84
C GLY A 300 0.88 -5.44 -1.97
N ALA A 301 1.03 -6.18 -0.87
CA ALA A 301 1.47 -7.57 -0.92
C ALA A 301 0.36 -8.54 -1.38
N CYS A 302 -0.93 -8.17 -1.21
CA CYS A 302 -2.07 -9.02 -1.55
C CYS A 302 -2.77 -8.66 -2.88
N HIS A 303 -2.30 -7.64 -3.60
CA HIS A 303 -2.97 -7.12 -4.79
C HIS A 303 -1.95 -6.84 -5.91
N ASP A 304 -2.43 -6.79 -7.16
CA ASP A 304 -1.58 -6.47 -8.31
C ASP A 304 -1.52 -4.95 -8.57
N VAL A 305 -2.56 -4.21 -8.17
CA VAL A 305 -2.65 -2.75 -8.32
C VAL A 305 -3.26 -2.13 -7.08
N VAL A 306 -2.63 -1.09 -6.54
CA VAL A 306 -3.19 -0.24 -5.48
C VAL A 306 -3.43 1.15 -6.06
N LEU A 307 -4.70 1.54 -6.12
CA LEU A 307 -5.11 2.89 -6.53
C LEU A 307 -5.23 3.79 -5.31
N VAL A 308 -4.53 4.91 -5.33
CA VAL A 308 -4.48 5.84 -4.20
C VAL A 308 -5.25 7.12 -4.55
N ASP A 309 -6.29 7.46 -3.77
CA ASP A 309 -6.92 8.78 -3.87
C ASP A 309 -6.07 9.77 -3.09
N LEU A 310 -5.31 10.61 -3.81
CA LEU A 310 -4.30 11.48 -3.23
C LEU A 310 -4.83 12.92 -3.14
N PRO A 311 -5.11 13.44 -1.94
CA PRO A 311 -5.59 14.80 -1.78
C PRO A 311 -4.57 15.81 -2.34
N ARG A 312 -5.09 16.88 -2.95
CA ARG A 312 -4.24 17.90 -3.60
C ARG A 312 -3.27 18.50 -2.59
N GLY A 313 -1.99 18.44 -2.92
CA GLY A 313 -0.93 19.03 -2.11
C GLY A 313 -0.22 18.02 -1.20
N ALA A 314 -0.84 16.87 -0.89
CA ALA A 314 -0.19 15.80 -0.15
C ALA A 314 0.98 15.19 -0.94
N GLU A 315 1.94 14.66 -0.19
CA GLU A 315 3.05 13.92 -0.76
C GLU A 315 2.57 12.52 -1.17
N PRO A 316 2.82 12.10 -2.42
CA PRO A 316 2.50 10.75 -2.83
C PRO A 316 3.37 9.74 -2.07
N PRO A 317 2.87 8.51 -1.85
CA PRO A 317 3.66 7.44 -1.27
C PRO A 317 4.95 7.16 -2.08
N PRO A 318 6.05 6.72 -1.43
CA PRO A 318 7.25 6.27 -2.13
C PRO A 318 6.93 5.19 -3.18
N GLY A 319 7.58 5.23 -4.34
CA GLY A 319 7.33 4.29 -5.44
C GLY A 319 6.02 4.50 -6.21
N ALA A 320 5.16 5.43 -5.80
CA ALA A 320 3.88 5.65 -6.47
C ALA A 320 4.04 6.37 -7.83
N GLU A 321 3.27 5.91 -8.80
CA GLU A 321 3.11 6.58 -10.08
C GLU A 321 1.91 7.53 -10.04
N VAL A 322 2.16 8.81 -10.27
CA VAL A 322 1.14 9.85 -10.10
C VAL A 322 0.48 10.21 -11.43
N VAL A 323 -0.83 10.03 -11.48
CA VAL A 323 -1.72 10.50 -12.54
C VAL A 323 -2.39 11.79 -12.10
N ILE A 324 -2.23 12.85 -12.89
CA ILE A 324 -2.81 14.16 -12.58
C ILE A 324 -4.06 14.37 -13.43
N VAL A 325 -5.22 14.55 -12.79
CA VAL A 325 -6.46 14.95 -13.46
C VAL A 325 -6.50 16.47 -13.54
N MET A 326 -6.69 17.02 -14.73
CA MET A 326 -6.70 18.48 -14.96
C MET A 326 -7.75 18.92 -15.98
N GLY A 327 -8.22 20.17 -15.91
CA GLY A 327 -8.96 20.80 -17.01
C GLY A 327 -8.04 21.27 -18.14
N CYS A 328 -8.60 21.76 -19.25
CA CYS A 328 -7.84 22.37 -20.34
C CYS A 328 -7.88 23.91 -20.25
N ASP A 329 -7.70 24.42 -19.03
CA ASP A 329 -7.60 25.84 -18.69
C ASP A 329 -6.22 26.16 -18.10
N VAL A 330 -5.79 27.41 -18.23
CA VAL A 330 -4.48 27.90 -17.74
C VAL A 330 -4.29 27.62 -16.25
N ARG A 331 -5.32 27.84 -15.44
CA ARG A 331 -5.25 27.61 -13.98
C ARG A 331 -4.95 26.14 -13.64
N SER A 332 -5.55 25.21 -14.37
CA SER A 332 -5.29 23.78 -14.22
C SER A 332 -3.90 23.41 -14.71
N ALA A 333 -3.41 24.04 -15.78
CA ALA A 333 -2.06 23.83 -16.30
C ALA A 333 -0.98 24.30 -15.31
N GLU A 334 -1.08 25.51 -14.76
CA GLU A 334 -0.14 26.02 -13.75
C GLU A 334 -0.10 25.12 -12.50
N ALA A 335 -1.26 24.67 -12.04
CA ALA A 335 -1.34 23.78 -10.89
C ALA A 335 -0.74 22.39 -11.20
N ALA A 336 -0.96 21.86 -12.41
CA ALA A 336 -0.36 20.61 -12.84
C ALA A 336 1.17 20.73 -12.98
N GLU A 337 1.68 21.81 -13.58
CA GLU A 337 3.10 22.12 -13.68
C GLU A 337 3.76 22.15 -12.29
N SER A 338 3.14 22.83 -11.32
CA SER A 338 3.62 22.85 -9.94
C SER A 338 3.67 21.46 -9.30
N ILE A 339 2.68 20.60 -9.56
CA ILE A 339 2.69 19.21 -9.08
C ILE A 339 3.83 18.43 -9.75
N VAL A 340 3.97 18.50 -11.08
CA VAL A 340 5.03 17.81 -11.83
C VAL A 340 6.41 18.25 -11.35
N ALA A 341 6.63 19.55 -11.16
CA ALA A 341 7.88 20.08 -10.66
C ALA A 341 8.23 19.56 -9.26
N ARG A 342 7.25 19.43 -8.35
CA ARG A 342 7.48 18.82 -7.02
C ARG A 342 7.87 17.35 -7.10
N LEU A 343 7.22 16.59 -7.98
CA LEU A 343 7.57 15.18 -8.22
C LEU A 343 8.98 15.04 -8.82
N GLY A 344 9.38 15.97 -9.71
CA GLY A 344 10.73 16.03 -10.28
C GLY A 344 11.80 16.46 -9.28
N ARG A 345 11.50 17.38 -8.36
CA ARG A 345 12.46 17.84 -7.32
C ARG A 345 12.79 16.77 -6.29
N GLY A 346 11.88 15.83 -6.02
CA GLY A 346 12.17 14.65 -5.20
C GLY A 346 13.32 13.80 -5.77
N ARG A 347 13.64 13.97 -7.06
CA ARG A 347 14.78 13.33 -7.74
C ARG A 347 16.09 14.10 -7.59
N GLN A 348 16.05 15.44 -7.51
CA GLN A 348 17.24 16.31 -7.49
C GLN A 348 17.71 16.73 -6.09
N GLY A 349 16.79 16.91 -5.13
CA GLY A 349 17.12 17.29 -3.74
C GLY A 349 17.80 16.20 -2.90
N ARG A 350 18.15 15.07 -3.53
CA ARG A 350 18.98 13.99 -2.97
C ARG A 350 20.44 14.05 -3.43
N GLU A 351 20.75 14.83 -4.47
CA GLU A 351 22.11 14.99 -4.98
C GLU A 351 22.80 16.26 -4.45
N ASP A 352 22.03 17.31 -4.07
CA ASP A 352 22.57 18.54 -3.48
C ASP A 352 22.39 18.57 -1.95
N GLY A 353 23.51 18.40 -1.24
CA GLY A 353 23.56 18.31 0.22
C GLY A 353 23.29 19.63 0.94
N ASP A 354 22.38 19.59 1.93
CA ASP A 354 22.49 20.31 3.21
C ASP A 354 21.42 19.85 4.22
N ARG A 355 21.43 18.56 4.61
CA ARG A 355 20.75 18.09 5.84
C ARG A 355 21.76 17.45 6.78
N PRO A 356 21.71 17.73 8.10
CA PRO A 356 22.60 17.10 9.07
C PRO A 356 22.43 15.57 9.04
N ALA A 357 23.57 14.87 8.98
CA ALA A 357 23.74 13.47 8.60
C ALA A 357 23.30 12.42 9.66
N ALA A 358 22.20 12.64 10.39
CA ALA A 358 21.75 11.74 11.46
C ALA A 358 20.34 11.13 11.29
N GLU A 359 19.60 11.44 10.22
CA GLU A 359 18.23 10.89 10.00
C GLU A 359 18.00 10.34 8.57
N ILE A 360 19.06 10.04 7.82
CA ILE A 360 18.94 9.54 6.43
C ILE A 360 19.90 8.36 6.21
N LEU A 361 19.69 7.25 6.90
CA LEU A 361 20.27 5.96 6.54
C LEU A 361 19.21 4.88 6.78
N GLY A 362 18.63 4.38 5.68
CA GLY A 362 17.57 3.36 5.68
C GLY A 362 16.45 3.56 4.65
N GLN A 363 16.46 4.66 3.87
CA GLN A 363 15.41 4.99 2.90
C GLN A 363 15.94 5.35 1.51
N GLU A 364 16.93 4.66 0.96
CA GLU A 364 17.31 4.77 -0.47
C GLU A 364 17.39 3.36 -1.04
N ARG A 365 16.59 2.86 -2.00
CA ARG A 365 15.85 3.46 -3.12
C ARG A 365 14.45 2.82 -3.26
N ALA A 366 13.42 3.46 -2.70
CA ALA A 366 12.15 3.48 -3.42
C ALA A 366 12.33 4.49 -4.55
N GLU A 367 12.10 4.09 -5.80
CA GLU A 367 12.08 5.04 -6.91
C GLU A 367 11.14 6.18 -6.50
N GLY A 368 11.65 7.42 -6.52
CA GLY A 368 10.86 8.57 -6.09
C GLY A 368 9.52 8.62 -6.86
N PRO A 369 8.46 9.17 -6.27
CA PRO A 369 7.17 9.21 -6.92
C PRO A 369 7.30 9.91 -8.27
N ARG A 370 6.87 9.24 -9.35
CA ARG A 370 7.04 9.73 -10.72
C ARG A 370 5.73 10.20 -11.30
N CYS A 371 5.77 11.30 -12.06
CA CYS A 371 4.61 11.68 -12.86
C CYS A 371 4.43 10.67 -13.99
N LEU A 372 3.34 9.91 -13.96
CA LEU A 372 2.98 8.99 -15.03
C LEU A 372 2.37 9.73 -16.21
N GLY A 373 1.58 10.78 -15.94
CA GLY A 373 1.03 11.67 -16.96
C GLY A 373 -0.30 12.29 -16.56
N LEU A 374 -0.97 12.88 -17.55
CA LEU A 374 -2.14 13.74 -17.38
C LEU A 374 -3.41 13.09 -17.93
N VAL A 375 -4.52 13.22 -17.20
CA VAL A 375 -5.87 12.91 -17.69
C VAL A 375 -6.65 14.21 -17.84
N LEU A 376 -7.01 14.53 -19.08
CA LEU A 376 -7.62 15.81 -19.43
C LEU A 376 -9.15 15.75 -19.33
N ARG A 377 -9.74 16.53 -18.42
CA ARG A 377 -11.16 16.83 -18.37
C ARG A 377 -11.48 17.92 -19.39
N ARG A 378 -12.56 17.76 -20.15
CA ARG A 378 -13.09 18.81 -21.05
C ARG A 378 -13.79 19.92 -20.25
N ILE A 379 -13.01 20.68 -19.49
CA ILE A 379 -13.45 21.79 -18.64
C ILE A 379 -12.43 22.91 -18.85
N GLY A 380 -12.89 24.07 -19.31
CA GLY A 380 -12.00 25.04 -19.95
C GLY A 380 -11.48 24.47 -21.25
N GLU A 381 -11.58 25.19 -22.36
CA GLU A 381 -11.04 24.75 -23.65
C GLU A 381 -10.04 25.80 -24.16
N ASP A 382 -9.31 26.41 -23.22
CA ASP A 382 -8.37 27.50 -23.47
C ASP A 382 -7.03 26.99 -24.00
N LEU A 383 -6.68 25.73 -23.71
CA LEU A 383 -5.41 25.10 -24.07
C LEU A 383 -5.61 23.79 -24.83
N SER A 384 -4.81 23.62 -25.88
CA SER A 384 -4.63 22.36 -26.59
C SER A 384 -3.80 21.36 -25.76
N PRO A 385 -3.91 20.04 -26.02
CA PRO A 385 -3.03 19.05 -25.40
C PRO A 385 -1.54 19.33 -25.62
N GLU A 386 -1.18 19.86 -26.80
CA GLU A 386 0.19 20.19 -27.17
C GLU A 386 0.74 21.32 -26.29
N GLU A 387 -0.05 22.38 -26.09
CA GLU A 387 0.29 23.47 -25.16
C GLU A 387 0.39 22.97 -23.72
N ILE A 388 -0.53 22.09 -23.29
CA ILE A 388 -0.50 21.49 -21.94
C ILE A 388 0.78 20.66 -21.73
N THR A 389 1.17 19.83 -22.69
CA THR A 389 2.42 19.07 -22.61
C THR A 389 3.63 19.99 -22.60
N GLY A 390 3.62 21.06 -23.41
CA GLY A 390 4.68 22.06 -23.43
C GLY A 390 4.84 22.81 -22.09
N LEU A 391 3.74 23.18 -21.45
CA LEU A 391 3.74 23.89 -20.16
C LEU A 391 4.11 22.98 -18.98
N THR A 392 3.53 21.79 -18.93
CA THR A 392 3.67 20.90 -17.75
C THR A 392 4.88 19.97 -17.84
N GLY A 393 5.42 19.73 -19.03
CA GLY A 393 6.44 18.70 -19.28
C GLY A 393 5.94 17.26 -19.13
N ALA A 394 4.63 17.05 -18.91
CA ALA A 394 4.04 15.73 -18.70
C ALA A 394 3.26 15.25 -19.93
N LYS A 395 3.33 13.94 -20.18
CA LYS A 395 2.59 13.30 -21.28
C LYS A 395 1.10 13.22 -20.96
N VAL A 396 0.27 13.40 -21.97
CA VAL A 396 -1.18 13.18 -21.86
C VAL A 396 -1.48 11.69 -22.03
N LEU A 397 -2.08 11.08 -21.01
CA LEU A 397 -2.48 9.66 -21.01
C LEU A 397 -3.83 9.46 -21.69
N GLY A 398 -4.73 10.44 -21.58
CA GLY A 398 -6.06 10.32 -22.16
C GLY A 398 -6.98 11.47 -21.81
N ARG A 399 -8.19 11.41 -22.34
CA ARG A 399 -9.24 12.41 -22.12
C ARG A 399 -10.40 11.78 -21.35
N ALA A 400 -10.90 12.50 -20.36
CA ALA A 400 -12.04 12.13 -19.54
C ALA A 400 -13.22 13.07 -19.86
N PRO A 401 -14.16 12.68 -20.75
CA PRO A 401 -15.28 13.53 -21.14
C PRO A 401 -16.29 13.72 -20.00
N SER A 402 -17.13 14.76 -20.11
CA SER A 402 -18.27 14.96 -19.22
C SER A 402 -19.34 13.88 -19.44
N ASP A 403 -19.98 13.45 -18.36
CA ASP A 403 -20.98 12.39 -18.37
C ASP A 403 -22.08 12.67 -17.34
N HIS A 404 -23.22 13.18 -17.80
CA HIS A 404 -24.35 13.52 -16.94
C HIS A 404 -24.97 12.30 -16.25
N SER A 405 -24.85 11.11 -16.84
CA SER A 405 -25.40 9.89 -16.24
C SER A 405 -24.65 9.52 -14.95
N ILE A 406 -23.35 9.80 -14.90
CA ILE A 406 -22.52 9.59 -13.71
C ILE A 406 -22.85 10.63 -12.65
N ALA A 407 -22.96 11.92 -13.03
CA ALA A 407 -23.35 12.97 -12.10
C ALA A 407 -24.73 12.69 -11.46
N SER A 408 -25.70 12.24 -12.26
CA SER A 408 -27.04 11.87 -11.77
C SER A 408 -27.03 10.66 -10.83
N ARG A 409 -26.10 9.72 -11.00
CA ARG A 409 -25.93 8.57 -10.09
C ARG A 409 -25.34 9.00 -8.76
N ILE A 410 -24.25 9.76 -8.79
CA ILE A 410 -23.60 10.29 -7.59
C ILE A 410 -24.61 11.12 -6.77
N ALA A 411 -25.40 11.98 -7.43
CA ALA A 411 -26.43 12.78 -6.78
C ALA A 411 -27.53 11.96 -6.09
N ARG A 412 -27.75 10.71 -6.53
CA ARG A 412 -28.72 9.77 -5.94
C ARG A 412 -28.08 8.79 -4.94
N GLY A 413 -26.76 8.87 -4.73
CA GLY A 413 -26.03 7.88 -3.94
C GLY A 413 -25.92 6.51 -4.61
N ASP A 414 -26.03 6.46 -5.95
CA ASP A 414 -25.82 5.23 -6.72
C ASP A 414 -24.34 5.07 -7.10
N ASP A 415 -23.91 3.81 -7.24
CA ASP A 415 -22.60 3.46 -7.78
C ASP A 415 -22.36 4.09 -9.18
N PRO A 416 -21.36 4.97 -9.36
CA PRO A 416 -21.04 5.61 -10.63
C PRO A 416 -20.51 4.64 -11.68
N ALA A 417 -19.89 3.52 -11.28
CA ALA A 417 -19.32 2.54 -12.18
C ALA A 417 -20.36 1.69 -12.93
N ARG A 418 -21.63 1.75 -12.49
CA ARG A 418 -22.77 1.16 -13.20
C ARG A 418 -23.25 2.00 -14.39
N SER A 419 -22.71 3.21 -14.60
CA SER A 419 -22.96 3.96 -15.83
C SER A 419 -22.40 3.22 -17.05
N ARG A 420 -22.98 3.45 -18.24
CA ARG A 420 -22.47 2.94 -19.53
C ARG A 420 -22.03 4.08 -20.46
N GLY A 421 -21.84 5.29 -19.93
CA GLY A 421 -21.59 6.50 -20.70
C GLY A 421 -20.15 6.68 -21.22
N PRO A 422 -19.88 7.80 -21.91
CA PRO A 422 -18.61 8.07 -22.58
C PRO A 422 -17.41 8.11 -21.63
N LEU A 423 -17.58 8.59 -20.39
CA LEU A 423 -16.47 8.64 -19.43
C LEU A 423 -15.97 7.24 -19.09
N ARG A 424 -16.89 6.30 -18.83
CA ARG A 424 -16.50 4.91 -18.53
C ARG A 424 -15.74 4.25 -19.68
N ARG A 425 -16.15 4.50 -20.93
CA ARG A 425 -15.43 3.98 -22.11
C ARG A 425 -14.01 4.54 -22.20
N ALA A 426 -13.86 5.84 -21.97
CA ALA A 426 -12.55 6.48 -21.95
C ALA A 426 -11.65 5.92 -20.84
N ILE A 427 -12.19 5.77 -19.62
CA ILE A 427 -11.42 5.22 -18.49
C ILE A 427 -11.08 3.73 -18.69
N ARG A 428 -11.94 2.95 -19.34
CA ARG A 428 -11.59 1.58 -19.72
C ARG A 428 -10.41 1.52 -20.70
N SER A 429 -10.37 2.42 -21.69
CA SER A 429 -9.22 2.53 -22.60
C SER A 429 -7.95 2.95 -21.84
N LEU A 430 -8.07 3.88 -20.90
CA LEU A 430 -6.95 4.29 -20.04
C LEU A 430 -6.45 3.10 -19.20
N ALA A 431 -7.36 2.32 -18.61
CA ALA A 431 -7.00 1.13 -17.83
C ALA A 431 -6.18 0.13 -18.66
N ALA A 432 -6.62 -0.18 -19.88
CA ALA A 432 -5.90 -1.08 -20.78
C ALA A 432 -4.47 -0.59 -21.06
N GLN A 433 -4.30 0.69 -21.40
CA GLN A 433 -2.99 1.29 -21.65
C GLN A 433 -2.08 1.25 -20.41
N LEU A 434 -2.64 1.47 -19.22
CA LEU A 434 -1.89 1.38 -17.99
C LEU A 434 -1.43 -0.05 -17.75
N LEU A 435 -2.29 -1.06 -17.91
CA LEU A 435 -1.94 -2.46 -17.68
C LEU A 435 -0.93 -3.00 -18.71
N GLU A 436 -1.02 -2.61 -19.98
CA GLU A 436 -0.04 -3.01 -21.02
C GLU A 436 1.39 -2.54 -20.70
N GLY A 437 1.53 -1.35 -20.07
CA GLY A 437 2.83 -0.85 -19.63
C GLY A 437 3.42 -1.62 -18.44
N ASP A 438 2.62 -2.38 -17.72
CA ASP A 438 3.01 -3.18 -16.55
C ASP A 438 3.56 -4.55 -16.98
N ASP A 439 2.87 -5.21 -17.92
CA ASP A 439 3.29 -6.51 -18.46
C ASP A 439 4.66 -6.43 -19.18
N ALA A 440 4.96 -5.30 -19.83
CA ALA A 440 6.26 -5.06 -20.48
C ALA A 440 7.43 -4.82 -19.49
N VAL A 441 7.13 -4.44 -18.25
CA VAL A 441 8.12 -4.27 -17.17
C VAL A 441 8.35 -5.59 -16.45
N LEU A 442 7.28 -6.36 -16.19
CA LEU A 442 7.37 -7.69 -15.59
C LEU A 442 8.05 -8.71 -16.52
N SER A 443 7.94 -8.56 -17.84
CA SER A 443 8.64 -9.42 -18.82
C SER A 443 10.13 -9.09 -18.99
N ARG A 444 10.66 -8.09 -18.28
CA ARG A 444 12.09 -7.73 -18.29
C ARG A 444 12.66 -7.98 -16.90
N ALA A 445 12.68 -9.23 -16.49
CA ALA A 445 13.43 -9.59 -15.29
C ALA A 445 14.92 -9.30 -15.56
N PRO A 446 15.62 -8.50 -14.73
CA PRO A 446 16.99 -8.03 -15.01
C PRO A 446 18.05 -9.13 -15.12
N TRP A 447 17.69 -10.38 -14.86
CA TRP A 447 18.54 -11.57 -14.99
C TRP A 447 18.33 -12.35 -16.29
N GLU A 448 17.32 -12.01 -17.11
CA GLU A 448 17.10 -12.59 -18.44
C GLU A 448 17.87 -11.85 -19.55
N ALA A 449 18.56 -10.76 -19.21
CA ALA A 449 19.57 -10.19 -20.10
C ALA A 449 20.78 -11.13 -20.11
N GLU A 450 20.77 -12.10 -21.05
CA GLU A 450 21.98 -12.84 -21.37
C GLU A 450 23.10 -11.83 -21.65
N PRO A 451 24.31 -12.03 -21.10
CA PRO A 451 25.43 -11.19 -21.45
C PRO A 451 25.61 -11.30 -22.96
N GLU A 452 25.55 -10.18 -23.68
CA GLU A 452 25.96 -10.13 -25.07
C GLU A 452 27.40 -10.63 -25.14
N GLU A 453 27.56 -11.92 -25.44
CA GLU A 453 28.83 -12.51 -25.80
C GLU A 453 29.30 -11.77 -27.05
N GLY A 454 30.32 -10.93 -26.86
CA GLY A 454 30.99 -10.21 -27.93
C GLY A 454 31.33 -11.16 -29.07
N ARG A 455 30.62 -11.01 -30.19
CA ARG A 455 31.04 -11.55 -31.46
C ARG A 455 31.89 -10.52 -32.18
N SER A 456 33.17 -10.86 -32.24
CA SER A 456 34.23 -10.44 -33.18
C SER A 456 34.92 -9.11 -32.91
#